data_AF-A0A7D5M6Z6-F1
#
_entry.id   AF-A0A7D5M6Z6-F1
#
_cell.length_a   1.000
_cell.length_b   1.000
_cell.length_c   1.000
_cell.angle_alpha   90.00
_cell.angle_beta   90.00
_cell.angle_gamma   90.00
#
_symmetry.space_group_name_H-M   'P 1'
#
loop_
_entity.id
_entity.type
_entity.pdbx_description
1 polymer ?
#
loop_
_entity_poly.entity_id
_entity_poly.type
_entity_poly.pdbx_seq_one_letter_code
_entity_poly.pdbx_strand_id
1 'polypeptide(L)'
;MHKIVRNGVKNAKNQTPSDNEPAVIDFGMRKISSQNFSKIVALPKTALKNCGDDKSMQVKVQLVQQNGEKYLKLTPTCSIKGSDHK
;
A
#
# COMPACT_ATOMS: atom_id res chain seq x y z
N MET A 1 -31.81 -30.93 -30.84
CA MET A 1 -31.11 -29.77 -31.43
C MET A 1 -30.29 -29.11 -30.32
N HIS A 2 -28.98 -29.34 -30.24
CA HIS A 2 -28.14 -28.81 -29.17
C HIS A 2 -27.36 -27.59 -29.68
N LYS A 3 -27.61 -26.40 -29.13
CA LYS A 3 -26.82 -25.19 -29.39
C LYS A 3 -25.65 -25.14 -28.39
N ILE A 4 -24.43 -25.31 -28.90
CA ILE A 4 -23.20 -25.05 -28.14
C ILE A 4 -22.91 -23.55 -28.26
N VAL A 5 -23.02 -22.81 -27.15
CA VAL A 5 -22.63 -21.40 -27.07
C VAL A 5 -21.14 -21.35 -26.69
N ARG A 6 -20.28 -21.01 -27.66
CA ARG A 6 -18.86 -20.73 -27.41
C ARG A 6 -18.74 -19.29 -26.89
N ASN A 7 -18.57 -19.13 -25.58
CA ASN A 7 -18.21 -17.85 -24.99
C ASN A 7 -16.76 -17.50 -25.39
N GLY A 8 -16.62 -16.40 -26.13
CA GLY A 8 -15.34 -15.83 -26.54
C GLY A 8 -14.46 -15.45 -25.36
N VAL A 9 -13.19 -15.82 -25.48
CA VAL A 9 -12.11 -15.52 -24.54
C VAL A 9 -11.91 -14.01 -24.45
N LYS A 10 -11.82 -13.52 -23.21
CA LYS A 10 -11.58 -12.12 -22.86
C LYS A 10 -10.19 -11.70 -23.34
N ASN A 11 -10.11 -10.65 -24.18
CA ASN A 11 -8.86 -9.97 -24.47
C ASN A 11 -8.37 -9.23 -23.23
N ALA A 12 -7.47 -9.84 -22.46
CA ALA A 12 -6.62 -9.13 -21.53
C ALA A 12 -5.59 -8.36 -22.36
N LYS A 13 -5.75 -7.03 -22.46
CA LYS A 13 -4.70 -6.16 -22.98
C LYS A 13 -3.54 -6.21 -21.99
N ASN A 14 -2.48 -6.93 -22.34
CA ASN A 14 -1.18 -6.81 -21.69
C ASN A 14 -0.64 -5.40 -22.00
N GLN A 15 -0.85 -4.47 -21.08
CA GLN A 15 -0.09 -3.22 -21.07
C GLN A 15 1.31 -3.55 -20.54
N THR A 16 2.29 -3.42 -21.41
CA THR A 16 3.71 -3.42 -21.06
C THR A 16 3.95 -2.26 -20.09
N PRO A 17 4.53 -2.48 -18.90
CA PRO A 17 4.84 -1.39 -17.97
C PRO A 17 5.85 -0.45 -18.64
N SER A 18 5.52 0.83 -18.76
CA SER A 18 6.52 1.85 -19.07
C SER A 18 7.42 2.02 -17.85
N ASP A 19 8.74 2.04 -18.05
CA ASP A 19 9.78 2.05 -17.00
C ASP A 19 9.75 3.27 -16.03
N ASN A 20 8.73 4.13 -16.10
CA ASN A 20 8.62 5.36 -15.32
C ASN A 20 7.36 5.49 -14.46
N GLU A 21 6.44 4.52 -14.50
CA GLU A 21 5.28 4.56 -13.60
C GLU A 21 5.55 3.78 -12.31
N PRO A 22 5.21 4.35 -11.14
CA PRO A 22 5.36 3.65 -9.89
C PRO A 22 4.46 2.41 -9.89
N ALA A 23 5.01 1.27 -9.47
CA ALA A 23 4.20 0.08 -9.23
C ALA A 23 3.23 0.36 -8.07
N VAL A 24 1.95 0.57 -8.39
CA VAL A 24 0.89 0.81 -7.41
C VAL A 24 0.22 -0.51 -7.06
N ILE A 25 0.18 -0.85 -5.77
CA ILE A 25 -0.56 -1.99 -5.24
C ILE A 25 -1.74 -1.45 -4.45
N ASP A 26 -2.96 -1.79 -4.88
CA ASP A 26 -4.19 -1.45 -4.16
C ASP A 26 -4.47 -2.48 -3.05
N PHE A 27 -4.52 -2.00 -1.81
CA PHE A 27 -4.84 -2.80 -0.61
C PHE A 27 -6.31 -2.65 -0.17
N GLY A 28 -7.14 -1.98 -0.96
CA GLY A 28 -8.55 -1.72 -0.73
C GLY A 28 -8.82 -0.62 0.30
N MET A 29 -10.11 -0.28 0.44
CA MET A 29 -10.56 0.74 1.39
C MET A 29 -10.58 0.20 2.83
N ARG A 30 -10.13 1.02 3.78
CA ARG A 30 -10.11 0.68 5.21
C ARG A 30 -10.94 1.70 5.98
N LYS A 31 -11.87 1.21 6.81
CA LYS A 31 -12.68 2.06 7.68
C LYS A 31 -11.83 2.57 8.85
N ILE A 32 -11.97 3.85 9.17
CA ILE A 32 -11.43 4.41 10.41
C ILE A 32 -12.33 3.95 11.56
N SER A 33 -11.75 3.22 12.51
CA SER A 33 -12.42 2.89 13.77
C SER A 33 -12.12 3.95 14.82
N SER A 34 -13.03 4.10 15.77
CA SER A 34 -12.81 4.91 16.96
C SER A 34 -12.64 3.95 18.13
N GLN A 35 -11.52 4.05 18.84
CA GLN A 35 -11.25 3.25 20.03
C GLN A 35 -10.76 4.19 21.11
N ASN A 36 -11.48 4.24 22.23
CA ASN A 36 -11.26 5.23 23.28
C ASN A 36 -11.32 6.65 22.69
N PHE A 37 -10.23 7.42 22.79
CA PHE A 37 -10.08 8.76 22.24
C PHE A 37 -9.25 8.81 20.95
N SER A 38 -8.92 7.65 20.37
CA SER A 38 -8.07 7.54 19.19
C SER A 38 -8.87 7.15 17.94
N LYS A 39 -8.47 7.71 16.80
CA LYS A 39 -8.89 7.24 15.47
C LYS A 39 -7.85 6.26 14.96
N ILE A 40 -8.27 5.07 14.58
CA ILE A 40 -7.39 3.98 14.17
C ILE A 40 -7.74 3.56 12.74
N VAL A 41 -6.72 3.42 11.90
CA VAL A 41 -6.81 2.75 10.59
C VAL A 41 -5.82 1.58 10.59
N ALA A 42 -6.32 0.38 10.30
CA ALA A 42 -5.50 -0.83 10.32
C ALA A 42 -4.95 -1.14 8.93
N LEU A 43 -3.63 -1.09 8.77
CA LEU A 43 -2.94 -1.49 7.55
C LEU A 43 -2.80 -3.02 7.46
N PRO A 44 -2.91 -3.64 6.26
CA PRO A 44 -2.61 -5.05 6.07
C PRO A 44 -1.13 -5.34 6.39
N LYS A 45 -0.86 -6.48 7.04
CA LYS A 45 0.53 -6.91 7.33
C LYS A 45 1.39 -6.96 6.06
N THR A 46 0.80 -7.41 4.95
CA THR A 46 1.47 -7.50 3.64
C THR A 46 1.91 -6.16 3.09
N ALA A 47 1.25 -5.06 3.44
CA ALA A 47 1.64 -3.71 3.00
C ALA A 47 2.95 -3.25 3.65
N LEU A 48 3.28 -3.78 4.84
CA LEU A 48 4.49 -3.44 5.58
C LEU A 48 5.64 -4.43 5.34
N LYS A 49 5.33 -5.70 5.02
CA LYS A 49 6.34 -6.73 4.69
C LYS A 49 7.35 -6.30 3.62
N ASN A 50 6.88 -5.60 2.59
CA ASN A 50 7.75 -5.13 1.50
C ASN A 50 8.64 -3.94 1.91
N CYS A 51 8.43 -3.38 3.11
CA CYS A 51 9.09 -2.20 3.59
C CYS A 51 10.05 -2.47 4.76
N GLY A 52 10.18 -3.72 5.22
CA GLY A 52 11.15 -4.14 6.23
C GLY A 52 10.61 -5.18 7.21
N ASP A 53 11.44 -5.57 8.18
CA ASP A 53 11.06 -6.51 9.25
C ASP A 53 10.18 -5.84 10.31
N ASP A 54 9.04 -6.47 10.60
CA ASP A 54 7.96 -5.96 11.47
C ASP A 54 8.40 -5.55 12.90
N LYS A 55 9.54 -6.07 13.39
CA LYS A 55 9.92 -5.99 14.82
C LYS A 55 10.42 -4.62 15.28
N SER A 56 10.89 -3.77 14.37
CA SER A 56 11.42 -2.42 14.70
C SER A 56 10.89 -1.33 13.76
N MET A 57 9.84 -1.66 13.01
CA MET A 57 9.32 -0.80 11.98
C MET A 57 8.52 0.36 12.58
N GLN A 58 8.97 1.57 12.31
CA GLN A 58 8.23 2.79 12.62
C GLN A 58 7.68 3.36 11.31
N VAL A 59 6.59 4.12 11.37
CA VAL A 59 6.01 4.78 10.20
C VAL A 59 5.94 6.26 10.49
N LYS A 60 6.65 7.05 9.68
CA LYS A 60 6.54 8.50 9.69
C LYS A 60 5.21 8.88 9.03
N VAL A 61 4.41 9.67 9.76
CA VAL A 61 3.12 10.20 9.28
C VAL A 61 3.29 11.68 8.98
N GLN A 62 3.00 12.08 7.74
CA GLN A 62 3.09 13.47 7.33
C GLN A 62 1.82 13.90 6.62
N LEU A 63 1.35 15.12 6.91
CA LEU A 63 0.31 15.77 6.14
C LEU A 63 0.95 16.49 4.96
N VAL A 64 0.65 16.06 3.74
CA VAL A 64 1.08 16.73 2.51
C VAL A 64 -0.04 17.64 2.05
N GLN A 65 0.33 18.88 1.69
CA GLN A 65 -0.56 19.87 1.10
C GLN A 65 0.15 20.45 -0.13
N GLN A 66 -0.27 20.05 -1.33
CA GLN A 66 0.35 20.47 -2.57
C GLN A 66 -0.71 20.58 -3.66
N ASN A 67 -0.71 21.68 -4.43
CA ASN A 67 -1.61 21.90 -5.56
C ASN A 67 -3.10 21.70 -5.24
N GLY A 68 -3.53 22.04 -4.01
CA GLY A 68 -4.91 21.86 -3.55
C GLY A 68 -5.24 20.44 -3.07
N GLU A 69 -4.34 19.48 -3.24
CA GLU A 69 -4.49 18.13 -2.70
C GLU A 69 -3.99 18.07 -1.24
N LYS A 70 -4.72 17.33 -0.42
CA LYS A 70 -4.39 17.11 0.99
C LYS A 70 -4.51 15.63 1.33
N TYR A 71 -3.38 15.00 1.64
CA TYR A 71 -3.34 13.58 1.98
C TYR A 71 -2.30 13.28 3.06
N LEU A 72 -2.46 12.14 3.73
CA LEU A 72 -1.45 11.62 4.63
C LEU A 72 -0.46 10.78 3.84
N LYS A 73 0.82 11.16 3.88
CA LYS A 73 1.92 10.32 3.41
C LYS A 73 2.42 9.48 4.58
N LEU A 74 2.38 8.17 4.41
CA LEU A 74 2.93 7.18 5.34
C LEU A 74 4.25 6.70 4.77
N THR A 75 5.34 6.88 5.51
CA THR A 75 6.69 6.44 5.08
C THR A 75 7.28 5.54 6.15
N PRO A 76 7.47 4.24 5.88
CA PRO A 76 8.25 3.36 6.72
C PRO A 76 9.64 3.88 7.03
N THR A 77 10.09 3.69 8.26
CA THR A 77 11.45 3.97 8.70
C THR A 77 11.96 2.77 9.48
N CYS A 78 13.07 2.19 9.04
CA CYS A 78 13.77 1.17 9.80
C CYS A 78 14.80 1.87 10.70
N SER A 79 14.61 1.82 12.02
CA SER A 79 15.68 2.21 12.94
C SER A 79 16.64 1.04 13.04
N ILE A 80 17.70 1.04 12.22
CA ILE A 80 18.87 0.22 12.50
C ILE A 80 19.47 0.84 13.77
N LYS A 81 19.36 0.15 14.91
CA LYS A 81 20.14 0.56 16.08
C LYS A 81 21.60 0.44 15.66
N GLY A 82 22.26 1.57 15.48
CA GLY A 82 23.69 1.64 15.22
C GLY A 82 24.39 0.83 16.28
N SER A 83 25.19 -0.13 15.81
CA SER A 83 26.25 -0.79 16.53
C SER A 83 27.02 0.21 17.38
N ASP A 84 27.22 -0.15 18.66
CA ASP A 84 28.22 0.46 19.54
C ASP A 84 29.54 0.59 18.77
N HIS A 85 29.93 1.82 18.42
CA HIS A 85 31.30 2.09 18.05
C HIS A 85 32.10 2.11 19.35
N LYS A 86 32.84 1.02 19.51
CA LYS A 86 33.91 0.73 20.46
C LYS A 86 34.82 1.92 20.77
#